data_AF-A0A537WRJ3-F1
#
_entry.id   AF-A0A537WRJ3-F1
#
_cell.length_a   1.000
_cell.length_b   1.000
_cell.length_c   1.000
_cell.angle_alpha   90.00
_cell.angle_beta   90.00
_cell.angle_gamma   90.00
#
_symmetry.space_group_name_H-M   'P 1'
#
loop_
_entity.id
_entity.type
_entity.pdbx_description
1 polymer ?
#
loop_
_entity_poly.entity_id
_entity_poly.type
_entity_poly.pdbx_seq_one_letter_code
_entity_poly.pdbx_strand_id
1 'polypeptide(L)' 'MRLTALAATGVRHLRVTFVPEDETCFHVIEGPSREAVHEALTRAAIAYERIVEAIE' A
#
# COMPACT_ATOMS: atom_id res chain seq x y z
N MET A 1 2.80 15.12 -2.50
CA MET A 1 2.27 14.86 -1.15
C MET A 1 3.02 13.63 -0.60
N ARG A 2 3.96 13.82 0.33
CA ARG A 2 4.90 12.77 0.80
C ARG A 2 4.27 12.09 2.02
N LEU A 3 3.65 10.93 1.84
CA LEU A 3 3.15 10.12 2.95
C LEU A 3 4.36 9.47 3.63
N THR A 4 4.68 10.02 4.81
CA THR A 4 5.73 9.57 5.71
C THR A 4 5.63 8.08 6.00
N ALA A 5 6.79 7.42 6.03
CA ALA A 5 6.97 6.00 6.29
C ALA A 5 5.93 5.47 7.28
N LEU A 6 5.13 4.49 6.84
CA LEU A 6 4.34 3.69 7.75
C LEU A 6 5.33 3.10 8.74
N ALA A 7 5.10 3.25 10.04
CA ALA A 7 6.08 2.98 11.09
C ALA A 7 6.56 1.50 11.22
N ALA A 8 6.39 0.67 10.18
CA ALA A 8 7.17 -0.53 9.95
C ALA A 8 8.47 -0.14 9.24
N THR A 9 9.60 -0.35 9.90
CA THR A 9 10.93 -0.31 9.29
C THR A 9 10.91 -1.07 7.96
N GLY A 10 11.11 -0.36 6.84
CA GLY A 10 11.20 -0.96 5.50
C GLY A 10 9.93 -0.97 4.66
N VAL A 11 8.81 -0.37 5.09
CA VAL A 11 7.60 -0.24 4.26
C VAL A 11 7.47 1.18 3.69
N ARG A 12 7.29 1.30 2.37
CA ARG A 12 7.16 2.58 1.66
C ARG A 12 6.02 2.57 0.65
N HIS A 13 5.14 3.56 0.74
CA HIS A 13 4.11 3.80 -0.28
C HIS A 13 4.75 4.48 -1.49
N LEU A 14 4.76 3.79 -2.64
CA LEU A 14 5.41 4.25 -3.87
C LEU A 14 4.49 5.11 -4.72
N ARG A 15 3.28 4.59 -5.00
CA ARG A 15 2.32 5.20 -5.92
C ARG A 15 0.90 4.82 -5.52
N VAL A 16 -0.03 5.73 -5.79
CA VAL A 16 -1.46 5.44 -5.82
C VAL A 16 -2.01 5.77 -7.21
N THR A 17 -2.88 4.91 -7.72
CA THR A 17 -3.65 5.16 -8.95
C THR A 17 -5.13 5.02 -8.62
N PHE A 18 -5.89 6.10 -8.79
CA PHE A 18 -7.35 6.07 -8.69
C PHE A 18 -7.94 5.88 -10.08
N VAL A 19 -8.82 4.89 -10.22
CA VAL A 19 -9.61 4.61 -11.43
C VAL A 19 -11.04 5.05 -11.16
N PRO A 20 -11.46 6.24 -11.66
CA PRO A 20 -12.77 6.80 -11.36
C PRO A 20 -13.92 5.90 -11.82
N GLU A 21 -13.78 5.24 -12.96
CA GLU A 21 -14.81 4.39 -13.57
C GLU A 21 -15.15 3.17 -12.70
N ASP A 22 -14.16 2.66 -11.96
CA ASP A 22 -14.30 1.50 -11.07
C ASP A 22 -14.41 1.92 -9.60
N GLU A 23 -14.41 3.23 -9.31
CA GLU A 23 -14.32 3.79 -7.95
C GLU A 23 -13.20 3.14 -7.10
N THR A 24 -12.10 2.75 -7.75
CA THR A 24 -11.08 1.87 -7.16
C THR A 24 -9.72 2.57 -7.05
N CYS A 25 -9.05 2.37 -5.91
CA CYS A 25 -7.67 2.82 -5.66
C CYS A 25 -6.69 1.64 -5.66
N PHE A 26 -5.70 1.68 -6.56
CA PHE A 26 -4.55 0.76 -6.54
C PHE A 26 -3.38 1.41 -5.80
N HIS A 27 -2.91 0.75 -4.74
CA HIS A 27 -1.77 1.19 -3.95
C HIS A 27 -0.56 0.30 -4.24
N VAL A 28 0.55 0.92 -4.67
CA VAL A 28 1.84 0.23 -4.83
C VAL A 28 2.68 0.50 -3.60
N ILE A 29 2.94 -0.56 -2.83
CA ILE A 29 3.70 -0.51 -1.58
C ILE A 29 4.93 -1.40 -1.71
N GLU A 30 6.10 -0.86 -1.41
CA GLU A 30 7.34 -1.61 -1.24
C GLU A 30 7.48 -2.04 0.22
N GLY A 31 7.87 -3.28 0.47
CA GLY A 31 8.05 -3.81 1.81
C GLY A 31 8.80 -5.14 1.82
N PRO A 32 9.33 -5.57 2.97
CA PRO A 32 10.13 -6.79 3.08
C PRO A 32 9.30 -8.08 3.01
N SER A 33 7.98 -8.00 3.23
CA SER A 33 7.05 -9.11 3.09
C SER A 33 5.62 -8.60 2.95
N ARG A 34 4.72 -9.48 2.49
CA ARG A 34 3.28 -9.21 2.43
C ARG A 34 2.71 -8.90 3.81
N GLU A 35 3.19 -9.58 4.85
CA GLU A 35 2.76 -9.40 6.24
C GLU A 35 3.18 -8.04 6.78
N ALA A 36 4.41 -7.59 6.47
CA ALA A 36 4.87 -6.25 6.83
C ALA A 36 4.03 -5.15 6.15
N VAL A 37 3.67 -5.35 4.87
CA VAL A 37 2.77 -4.45 4.15
C VAL A 37 1.37 -4.45 4.77
N HIS A 38 0.81 -5.62 5.11
CA HIS A 38 -0.48 -5.73 5.78
C HIS A 38 -0.52 -4.93 7.07
N GLU A 39 0.42 -5.17 8.00
CA GLU A 39 0.47 -4.44 9.26
C GLU A 39 0.59 -2.92 9.08
N ALA A 40 1.36 -2.50 8.09
CA ALA A 40 1.54 -1.10 7.75
C ALA A 40 0.22 -0.47 7.26
N LEU A 41 -0.52 -1.15 6.36
CA LEU A 41 -1.81 -0.70 5.87
C LEU A 41 -2.87 -0.66 6.98
N THR A 42 -2.90 -1.68 7.86
CA THR A 42 -3.80 -1.72 9.02
C THR A 42 -3.55 -0.53 9.96
N ARG A 43 -2.29 -0.25 10.31
CA ARG A 43 -1.94 0.92 11.15
C ARG A 43 -2.27 2.25 10.47
N ALA A 44 -2.24 2.30 9.14
CA ALA A 44 -2.61 3.46 8.35
C ALA A 44 -4.13 3.65 8.20
N ALA A 45 -4.93 2.68 8.64
CA ALA A 45 -6.36 2.59 8.34
C ALA A 45 -6.67 2.64 6.83
N ILE A 46 -5.79 2.08 6.00
CA ILE A 46 -6.02 1.95 4.55
C ILE A 46 -6.76 0.63 4.31
N ALA A 47 -8.01 0.74 3.85
CA ALA A 47 -8.79 -0.42 3.44
C ALA A 47 -8.26 -0.98 2.11
N TYR A 48 -8.25 -2.31 1.99
CA TYR A 48 -7.87 -3.00 0.76
C TYR A 48 -8.58 -4.35 0.69
N GLU A 49 -8.79 -4.87 -0.54
CA GLU A 49 -9.42 -6.18 -0.75
C GLU A 49 -8.41 -7.33 -0.71
N ARG A 50 -7.26 -7.14 -1.35
CA ARG A 50 -6.16 -8.13 -1.39
C ARG A 50 -4.81 -7.46 -1.56
N ILE A 51 -3.75 -8.14 -1.10
CA ILE A 51 -2.36 -7.78 -1.39
C ILE A 51 -1.82 -8.81 -2.37
N VAL A 52 -1.36 -8.34 -3.51
CA VAL A 52 -0.70 -9.16 -4.55
C VAL A 52 0.71 -8.63 -4.76
N GLU A 53 1.64 -9.52 -5.10
CA GLU A 53 2.98 -9.12 -5.50
C GLU A 53 2.90 -8.31 -6.79
N ALA A 54 3.52 -7.14 -6.82
CA ALA A 54 3.58 -6.31 -8.01
C ALA A 54 4.56 -6.94 -9.00
N ILE A 55 4.13 -7.10 -10.25
CA ILE A 55 4.96 -7.55 -11.35
C ILE A 55 5.24 -6.31 -12.19
N GLU A 56 6.50 -5.86 -12.22
CA GLU A 56 7.01 -4.87 -13.19
C GLU A 56 7.94 -5.54 -14.19
#